data_AF-A0A1L5F2R6-F1
#
_entry.id   AF-A0A1L5F2R6-F1
#
_cell.length_a   1.000
_cell.length_b   1.000
_cell.length_c   1.000
_cell.angle_alpha   90.00
_cell.angle_beta   90.00
_cell.angle_gamma   90.00
#
_symmetry.space_group_name_H-M   'P 1'
#
loop_
_entity.id
_entity.type
_entity.pdbx_description
1 polymer ?
#
loop_
_entity_poly.entity_id
_entity_poly.type
_entity_poly.pdbx_seq_one_letter_code
_entity_poly.pdbx_strand_id
1 'polypeptide(L)' 'MNINDLDKALRKSLGDFSYEMEVNANNTDGSLNKSHMEEISKQVFYTMNDFRKGIIEYLKQH' A
#
# COMPACT_ATOMS: atom_id res chain seq x y z
N MET A 1 -15.47 -9.55 12.55
CA MET A 1 -14.15 -8.89 12.50
C MET A 1 -14.31 -7.53 13.15
N ASN A 2 -13.50 -7.18 14.15
CA ASN A 2 -13.61 -5.86 14.77
C ASN A 2 -12.81 -4.81 13.96
N ILE A 3 -12.98 -3.52 14.25
CA ILE A 3 -12.31 -2.42 13.52
C ILE A 3 -10.78 -2.54 13.60
N ASN A 4 -10.24 -3.03 14.72
CA ASN A 4 -8.79 -3.20 14.90
C ASN A 4 -8.27 -4.36 14.03
N ASP A 5 -9.00 -5.46 13.94
CA ASP A 5 -8.67 -6.58 13.07
C ASP A 5 -8.66 -6.13 11.61
N LEU A 6 -9.65 -5.31 11.22
CA LEU A 6 -9.75 -4.73 9.88
C LEU A 6 -8.56 -3.80 9.60
N ASP A 7 -8.23 -2.87 10.51
CA ASP A 7 -7.06 -1.99 10.33
C ASP A 7 -5.77 -2.80 10.19
N LYS A 8 -5.61 -3.85 11.00
CA LYS A 8 -4.47 -4.76 10.93
C LYS A 8 -4.39 -5.47 9.58
N ALA A 9 -5.51 -5.98 9.07
CA ALA A 9 -5.56 -6.63 7.76
C ALA A 9 -5.21 -5.66 6.63
N LEU A 10 -5.80 -4.45 6.63
CA LEU A 10 -5.52 -3.42 5.63
C LEU A 10 -4.06 -2.97 5.65
N ARG A 11 -3.47 -2.78 6.84
CA ARG A 11 -2.03 -2.49 6.99
C ARG A 11 -1.16 -3.63 6.47
N LYS A 12 -1.54 -4.88 6.72
CA LYS A 12 -0.82 -6.04 6.18
C LYS A 12 -0.85 -6.02 4.65
N SER A 13 -2.02 -5.83 4.04
CA SER A 13 -2.13 -5.76 2.58
C SER A 13 -1.31 -4.63 1.96
N LEU A 14 -1.24 -3.46 2.62
CA LEU A 14 -0.35 -2.37 2.21
C LEU A 14 1.13 -2.75 2.30
N GLY A 15 1.53 -3.45 3.37
CA GLY A 15 2.89 -3.94 3.54
C GLY A 15 3.27 -5.01 2.50
N ASP A 16 2.37 -5.96 2.24
CA ASP A 16 2.54 -6.97 1.20
C ASP A 16 2.70 -6.30 -0.18
N PHE A 17 1.87 -5.29 -0.50
CA PHE A 17 2.01 -4.50 -1.73
C PHE A 17 3.39 -3.84 -1.84
N SER A 18 3.84 -3.14 -0.80
CA SER A 18 5.16 -2.48 -0.81
C SER A 18 6.29 -3.47 -1.04
N TYR A 19 6.24 -4.63 -0.39
CA TYR A 19 7.24 -5.68 -0.57
C TYR A 19 7.27 -6.21 -2.00
N GLU A 20 6.11 -6.55 -2.56
CA GLU A 20 6.01 -7.06 -3.94
C GLU A 20 6.49 -6.02 -4.96
N MET A 21 6.20 -4.74 -4.75
CA MET A 21 6.68 -3.68 -5.64
C MET A 21 8.19 -3.49 -5.56
N GLU A 22 8.78 -3.59 -4.38
CA GLU A 22 10.24 -3.55 -4.22
C GLU A 22 10.92 -4.74 -4.92
N VAL A 23 10.39 -5.95 -4.74
CA VAL A 23 10.89 -7.16 -5.41
C VAL A 23 10.81 -7.00 -6.92
N ASN A 24 9.67 -6.55 -7.46
CA ASN A 24 9.50 -6.34 -8.90
C ASN A 24 10.42 -5.25 -9.45
N ALA A 25 10.56 -4.13 -8.74
CA ALA A 25 11.46 -3.05 -9.13
C ALA A 25 12.93 -3.49 -9.16
N ASN A 26 13.35 -4.37 -8.25
CA ASN A 26 14.69 -4.95 -8.22
C ASN A 26 14.93 -6.01 -9.30
N ASN A 27 13.88 -6.69 -9.77
CA ASN A 27 13.96 -7.72 -10.80
C ASN A 27 13.77 -7.18 -12.23
N THR A 28 13.55 -5.88 -12.41
CA THR A 28 13.34 -5.29 -13.74
C THR A 28 14.69 -4.90 -14.37
N ASP A 29 14.99 -5.46 -15.55
CA ASP A 29 16.16 -5.06 -16.32
C ASP A 29 15.97 -3.64 -16.89
N GLY A 30 16.70 -2.66 -16.33
CA GLY A 30 16.76 -1.28 -16.80
C GLY A 30 16.47 -0.23 -15.72
N SER A 31 17.42 0.69 -15.47
CA SER A 31 17.30 1.71 -14.41
C SER A 31 16.15 2.70 -14.63
N LEU A 32 15.83 3.00 -15.89
CA LEU A 32 14.69 3.86 -16.27
C LEU A 32 13.35 3.25 -15.86
N ASN A 33 13.20 1.92 -15.89
CA ASN A 33 11.97 1.26 -15.45
C ASN A 33 11.87 1.21 -13.93
N LYS A 34 12.99 1.00 -13.23
CA LYS A 34 13.02 0.94 -11.76
C LYS A 34 12.53 2.24 -11.12
N SER A 35 13.06 3.39 -11.54
CA SER A 35 12.68 4.69 -10.97
C SER A 35 11.20 5.00 -11.15
N HIS A 36 10.64 4.73 -12.34
CA HIS A 36 9.22 4.95 -12.60
C HIS A 36 8.34 3.98 -11.80
N MET A 37 8.74 2.71 -11.67
CA MET A 37 8.01 1.75 -10.82
C MET A 37 8.02 2.17 -9.36
N GLU A 38 9.16 2.63 -8.83
CA GLU A 38 9.24 3.14 -7.46
C GLU A 38 8.31 4.35 -7.24
N GLU A 39 8.25 5.28 -8.19
CA GLU A 39 7.39 6.45 -8.11
C GLU A 39 5.91 6.09 -8.13
N ILE A 40 5.48 5.25 -9.08
CA ILE A 40 4.11 4.76 -9.18
C ILE A 40 3.74 3.98 -7.91
N SER A 41 4.63 3.11 -7.43
CA SER A 41 4.41 2.31 -6.22
C SER A 41 4.20 3.18 -4.99
N LYS A 42 4.99 4.27 -4.84
CA LYS A 42 4.80 5.25 -3.76
C LYS A 42 3.45 5.94 -3.85
N GLN A 43 3.06 6.41 -5.03
CA GLN A 43 1.77 7.09 -5.23
C GLN A 43 0.61 6.16 -4.88
N VAL A 44 0.62 4.93 -5.39
CA VAL A 44 -0.40 3.92 -5.10
C VAL A 44 -0.44 3.59 -3.62
N PHE A 45 0.71 3.39 -2.97
CA PHE A 45 0.77 3.14 -1.53
C PHE A 45 0.11 4.25 -0.72
N TYR A 46 0.44 5.52 -1.02
CA TYR A 46 -0.14 6.65 -0.30
C TYR A 46 -1.64 6.77 -0.50
N THR A 47 -2.11 6.65 -1.74
CA THR A 47 -3.56 6.65 -2.05
C THR A 47 -4.29 5.54 -1.30
N MET A 48 -3.76 4.32 -1.31
CA MET A 48 -4.37 3.18 -0.62
C MET A 48 -4.32 3.32 0.91
N ASN A 49 -3.26 3.91 1.44
CA ASN A 49 -3.14 4.20 2.87
C ASN A 49 -4.14 5.27 3.33
N ASP A 50 -4.43 6.27 2.50
CA ASP A 50 -5.44 7.28 2.81
C ASP A 50 -6.85 6.71 2.71
N PHE A 51 -7.12 5.83 1.73
CA PHE A 51 -8.37 5.05 1.72
C PHE A 51 -8.54 4.22 2.99
N ARG A 52 -7.49 3.51 3.44
CA ARG A 52 -7.51 2.76 4.70
C ARG A 52 -7.90 3.68 5.86
N LYS A 53 -7.25 4.84 6.01
CA LYS A 53 -7.57 5.78 7.09
C LYS A 53 -9.04 6.22 7.02
N GLY A 54 -9.52 6.61 5.84
CA GLY A 54 -10.90 7.05 5.64
C GLY A 54 -11.93 5.99 6.01
N ILE A 55 -11.70 4.72 5.63
CA ILE A 55 -12.55 3.59 6.01
C ILE A 55 -12.58 3.43 7.54
N ILE A 56 -11.41 3.42 8.18
CA ILE A 56 -11.32 3.22 9.64
C ILE A 56 -11.94 4.39 10.41
N GLU A 57 -11.74 5.62 9.95
CA GLU A 57 -12.36 6.81 10.55
C GLU A 57 -13.87 6.79 10.41
N TYR A 58 -14.40 6.47 9.23
CA TYR A 58 -15.84 6.34 9.00
C TYR A 58 -16.48 5.31 9.94
N LEU A 59 -15.85 4.13 10.06
CA LEU A 59 -16.30 3.05 10.94
C LEU A 59 -16.15 3.34 12.43
N LYS A 60 -15.30 4.30 12.83
CA LYS A 60 -15.21 4.73 14.24
C LYS A 60 -16.30 5.74 14.61
N GLN A 61 -16.88 6.40 13.62
CA GLN A 61 -17.93 7.40 13.79
C GLN A 61 -19.35 6.83 13.70
N HIS A 62 -19.50 5.57 13.26
CA HIS A 62 -20.77 4.86 13.07
C HIS A 62 -20.71 3.48 13.73
#